data_AF-A0A9D0W497-F1
#
_entry.id   AF-A0A9D0W497-F1
#
_cell.length_a   1.000
_cell.length_b   1.000
_cell.length_c   1.000
_cell.angle_alpha   90.00
_cell.angle_beta   90.00
_cell.angle_gamma   90.00
#
_symmetry.space_group_name_H-M   'P 1'
#
loop_
_entity.id
_entity.type
_entity.pdbx_description
1 polymer ?
#
loop_
_entity_poly.entity_id
_entity_poly.type
_entity_poly.pdbx_seq_one_letter_code
_entity_poly.pdbx_strand_id
1 'polypeptide(L)'
;MENQQLVASVDLGSNSFHMLVARIQSGQVHVVDRMKEMVRLAGGLDDDGRLSEEAMERALACLERFGQRLREMPQGTVRVVGTNTLRKAKNSARFVKRAERA
;
A
#
# COMPACT_ATOMS: atom_id res chain seq x y z
N MET A 1 -4.80 -6.77 -31.75
CA MET A 1 -3.67 -6.83 -30.81
C MET A 1 -4.27 -6.99 -29.43
N GLU A 2 -3.98 -8.07 -28.71
CA GLU A 2 -4.51 -8.24 -27.37
C GLU A 2 -3.93 -7.17 -26.44
N ASN A 3 -4.81 -6.49 -25.72
CA ASN A 3 -4.41 -5.44 -24.79
C ASN A 3 -3.68 -6.08 -23.61
N GLN A 4 -2.38 -5.87 -23.52
CA GLN A 4 -1.59 -6.26 -22.37
C GLN A 4 -1.67 -5.14 -21.34
N GLN A 5 -2.19 -5.43 -20.14
CA GLN A 5 -2.35 -4.43 -19.08
C GLN A 5 -1.49 -4.78 -17.88
N LEU A 6 -0.54 -3.90 -17.53
CA LEU A 6 0.18 -3.97 -16.26
C LEU A 6 -0.67 -3.27 -15.20
N VAL A 7 -0.92 -3.93 -14.07
CA VAL A 7 -1.70 -3.40 -12.95
C VAL A 7 -0.99 -3.69 -11.63
N ALA A 8 -1.24 -2.86 -10.62
CA ALA A 8 -0.75 -3.11 -9.28
C ALA A 8 -1.79 -2.84 -8.20
N SER A 9 -1.72 -3.66 -7.16
CA SER A 9 -2.49 -3.48 -5.93
C SER A 9 -1.55 -3.29 -4.74
N VAL A 10 -1.85 -2.32 -3.89
CA VAL A 10 -1.21 -2.15 -2.59
C VAL A 10 -2.26 -2.27 -1.49
N ASP A 11 -2.10 -3.23 -0.59
CA ASP A 11 -2.95 -3.43 0.58
C ASP A 11 -2.24 -2.94 1.85
N LEU A 12 -2.86 -1.99 2.54
CA LEU A 12 -2.40 -1.43 3.80
C LEU A 12 -3.12 -2.12 4.95
N GLY A 13 -2.63 -3.32 5.26
CA GLY A 13 -3.12 -4.17 6.34
C GLY A 13 -2.75 -3.66 7.75
N SER A 14 -3.46 -4.18 8.75
CA SER A 14 -3.17 -3.93 10.17
C SER A 14 -1.78 -4.42 10.60
N ASN A 15 -1.32 -5.55 10.06
CA ASN A 15 -0.07 -6.19 10.46
C ASN A 15 1.04 -6.11 9.41
N SER A 16 0.67 -6.12 8.14
CA SER A 16 1.60 -6.15 7.02
C SER A 16 1.04 -5.39 5.85
N PHE A 17 1.92 -4.76 5.07
CA PHE A 17 1.58 -4.19 3.78
C PHE A 17 2.00 -5.14 2.66
N HIS A 18 1.20 -5.19 1.60
CA HIS A 18 1.41 -6.08 0.46
C HIS A 18 1.35 -5.26 -0.82
N MET A 19 2.26 -5.51 -1.74
CA MET A 19 2.23 -4.99 -3.10
C MET A 19 2.25 -6.18 -4.06
N LEU A 20 1.39 -6.15 -5.07
CA LEU A 20 1.37 -7.11 -6.15
C LEU A 20 1.33 -6.35 -7.47
N VAL A 21 2.27 -6.64 -8.36
CA VAL A 21 2.25 -6.18 -9.75
C VAL A 21 1.93 -7.38 -10.62
N ALA A 22 0.93 -7.24 -11.49
CA ALA A 22 0.49 -8.29 -12.37
C ALA A 22 0.30 -7.78 -13.80
N ARG A 23 0.52 -8.68 -14.75
CA ARG A 23 0.29 -8.48 -16.16
C ARG A 23 -0.94 -9.30 -16.54
N ILE A 24 -1.94 -8.63 -17.09
CA ILE A 24 -3.16 -9.25 -17.59
C ILE A 24 -3.01 -9.39 -19.11
N GLN A 25 -3.09 -10.63 -19.60
CA GLN A 25 -2.99 -10.96 -21.02
C GLN A 25 -3.98 -12.08 -21.32
N SER A 26 -4.83 -11.89 -22.33
CA SER A 26 -5.84 -12.90 -22.75
C SER A 26 -6.74 -13.38 -21.59
N GLY A 27 -7.05 -12.50 -20.63
CA GLY A 27 -7.82 -12.83 -19.43
C GLY A 27 -7.05 -13.58 -18.33
N GLN A 28 -5.78 -13.91 -18.56
CA GLN A 28 -4.90 -14.55 -17.58
C GLN A 28 -4.11 -13.51 -16.79
N VAL A 29 -3.92 -13.78 -15.50
CA VAL A 29 -3.17 -12.93 -14.58
C VAL A 29 -1.79 -13.56 -14.32
N HIS A 30 -0.74 -12.86 -14.73
CA HIS A 30 0.65 -13.27 -14.48
C HIS A 30 1.29 -12.32 -13.47
N VAL A 31 1.74 -12.84 -12.34
CA VAL A 31 2.44 -12.04 -11.32
C VAL A 31 3.82 -11.66 -11.84
N VAL A 32 4.13 -10.37 -11.83
CA VAL A 32 5.41 -9.80 -12.27
C VAL A 32 6.30 -9.49 -11.08
N ASP A 33 5.74 -8.87 -10.04
CA ASP A 33 6.46 -8.54 -8.82
C ASP A 33 5.52 -8.69 -7.62
N ARG A 34 6.08 -9.03 -6.46
CA ARG A 34 5.35 -9.05 -5.20
C ARG A 34 6.27 -8.62 -4.07
N MET A 35 5.72 -7.82 -3.16
CA MET A 35 6.40 -7.46 -1.92
C MET A 35 5.43 -7.60 -0.76
N LYS A 36 5.98 -8.03 0.38
CA LYS A 36 5.26 -8.07 1.65
C LYS A 36 6.19 -7.55 2.72
N GLU A 37 5.69 -6.68 3.57
CA GLU A 37 6.47 -6.14 4.68
C GLU A 37 5.66 -6.09 5.97
N MET A 38 6.29 -6.44 7.09
CA MET A 38 5.68 -6.43 8.41
C MET A 38 5.72 -5.02 9.02
N VAL A 39 4.69 -4.23 8.75
CA VAL A 39 4.58 -2.84 9.24
C VAL A 39 3.95 -2.76 10.63
N ARG A 40 3.15 -3.75 11.06
CA ARG A 40 2.48 -3.78 12.37
C ARG A 40 1.79 -2.46 12.72
N LEU A 41 1.05 -1.88 11.77
CA LEU A 41 0.39 -0.59 11.92
C LEU A 41 -0.58 -0.57 13.12
N ALA A 42 -1.29 -1.68 13.37
CA ALA A 42 -2.18 -1.83 14.52
C ALA A 42 -1.45 -1.74 15.86
N GLY A 43 -0.18 -2.16 15.94
CA GLY A 43 0.61 -2.05 17.16
C GLY A 43 0.99 -0.60 17.51
N GLY A 44 0.80 0.34 16.59
CA GLY A 44 0.95 1.76 16.85
C GLY A 44 -0.35 2.50 17.13
N LEU A 45 -1.50 1.80 17.19
CA LEU A 45 -2.78 2.41 17.54
C LEU A 45 -2.90 2.45 19.06
N ASP A 46 -2.94 3.65 19.65
CA ASP A 46 -3.15 3.83 21.08
C ASP A 46 -4.62 3.66 21.50
N ASP A 47 -4.86 3.70 22.81
CA ASP A 47 -6.21 3.55 23.40
C ASP A 47 -7.15 4.70 23.00
N ASP A 48 -6.61 5.86 22.63
CA ASP A 48 -7.35 6.99 22.08
C ASP A 48 -7.69 6.81 20.60
N GLY A 49 -7.24 5.73 19.97
CA GLY A 49 -7.44 5.43 18.56
C GLY A 49 -6.62 6.32 17.65
N ARG A 50 -5.41 6.71 18.04
CA ARG A 50 -4.47 7.48 17.23
C ARG A 50 -3.25 6.63 16.90
N LEU A 51 -2.75 6.77 15.67
CA LEU A 51 -1.49 6.17 15.26
C LEU A 51 -0.32 6.93 15.85
N SER A 52 0.61 6.21 16.46
CA SER A 52 1.90 6.70 16.89
C SER A 52 2.74 7.17 15.71
N GLU A 53 3.63 8.13 15.96
CA GLU A 53 4.52 8.66 14.93
C GLU A 53 5.45 7.56 14.38
N GLU A 54 6.00 6.74 15.26
CA GLU A 54 6.88 5.62 14.89
C GLU A 54 6.21 4.63 13.93
N ALA A 55 4.94 4.29 14.17
CA ALA A 55 4.20 3.39 13.29
C ALA A 55 3.90 4.03 11.94
N MET A 56 3.63 5.34 11.91
CA MET A 56 3.49 6.08 10.65
C MET A 56 4.81 6.13 9.88
N GLU A 57 5.96 6.42 10.51
CA GLU A 57 7.25 6.44 9.83
C GLU A 57 7.62 5.09 9.22
N ARG A 58 7.44 4.00 9.99
CA ARG A 58 7.67 2.64 9.47
C ARG A 58 6.78 2.33 8.28
N ALA A 59 5.52 2.73 8.33
CA ALA A 59 4.58 2.56 7.23
C ALA A 59 4.96 3.40 6.00
N LEU A 60 5.41 4.64 6.19
CA LEU A 60 5.86 5.51 5.11
C LEU A 60 7.13 4.98 4.45
N ALA A 61 8.12 4.53 5.23
CA ALA A 61 9.32 3.91 4.69
C ALA A 61 8.99 2.66 3.85
N CYS A 62 7.99 1.87 4.26
CA CYS A 62 7.49 0.76 3.46
C CYS A 62 6.87 1.22 2.13
N LEU A 63 6.07 2.28 2.18
CA LEU A 63 5.45 2.87 0.99
C LEU A 63 6.48 3.47 0.04
N GLU A 64 7.55 4.10 0.52
CA GLU A 64 8.64 4.59 -0.34
C GLU A 64 9.30 3.45 -1.13
N ARG A 65 9.51 2.29 -0.50
CA ARG A 65 10.02 1.09 -1.19
C ARG A 65 9.05 0.57 -2.24
N PHE A 66 7.76 0.58 -1.95
CA PHE A 66 6.74 0.21 -2.95
C PHE A 66 6.69 1.24 -4.08
N GLY A 67 6.74 2.53 -3.76
CA GLY A 67 6.78 3.63 -4.72
C GLY A 67 7.93 3.53 -5.70
N GLN A 68 9.12 3.08 -5.25
CA GLN A 68 10.25 2.79 -6.14
C GLN A 68 9.92 1.73 -7.20
N ARG A 69 9.13 0.70 -6.87
CA ARG A 69 8.72 -0.36 -7.83
C ARG A 69 7.57 0.08 -8.74
N LEU A 70 6.72 0.99 -8.26
CA LEU A 70 5.52 1.44 -8.96
C LEU A 70 5.75 2.68 -9.83
N ARG A 71 6.92 3.34 -9.71
CA ARG A 71 7.20 4.65 -10.33
C ARG A 71 7.01 4.70 -11.85
N GLU A 72 7.32 3.61 -12.55
CA GLU A 72 7.25 3.53 -14.01
C GLU A 72 5.90 3.00 -14.52
N MET A 73 4.96 2.73 -13.62
CA MET A 73 3.65 2.20 -14.01
C MET A 73 2.78 3.30 -14.64
N PRO A 74 1.98 2.96 -15.67
CA PRO A 74 1.07 3.92 -16.29
C PRO A 74 0.06 4.47 -15.28
N GLN A 75 -0.31 5.74 -15.42
CA GLN A 75 -1.30 6.37 -14.56
C GLN A 75 -2.63 5.59 -14.59
N GLY A 76 -3.26 5.45 -13.42
CA GLY A 76 -4.53 4.74 -13.29
C GLY A 76 -4.42 3.21 -13.19
N THR A 77 -3.21 2.64 -13.24
CA THR A 77 -2.99 1.19 -13.13
C THR A 77 -2.66 0.71 -11.71
N VAL A 78 -2.45 1.63 -10.78
CA VAL A 78 -2.14 1.35 -9.37
C VAL A 78 -3.36 1.63 -8.50
N ARG A 79 -3.74 0.67 -7.66
CA ARG A 79 -4.79 0.86 -6.65
C ARG A 79 -4.25 0.56 -5.25
N VAL A 80 -4.43 1.52 -4.35
CA VAL A 80 -4.06 1.38 -2.94
C VAL A 80 -5.34 1.26 -2.11
N VAL A 81 -5.38 0.33 -1.16
CA VAL A 81 -6.52 0.11 -0.25
C VAL A 81 -6.06 0.05 1.20
N GLY A 82 -6.80 0.72 2.08
CA GLY A 82 -6.56 0.71 3.52
C GLY A 82 -7.61 -0.11 4.26
N THR A 83 -7.18 -0.90 5.25
CA THR A 83 -8.08 -1.81 5.99
C THR A 83 -8.42 -1.28 7.39
N ASN A 84 -8.61 -2.18 8.36
CA ASN A 84 -9.21 -1.93 9.67
C ASN A 84 -8.51 -0.82 10.46
N THR A 85 -7.19 -0.89 10.62
CA THR A 85 -6.44 0.08 11.44
C THR A 85 -6.60 1.51 10.94
N LEU A 86 -6.52 1.72 9.62
CA LEU A 86 -6.69 3.05 9.03
C LEU A 86 -8.13 3.58 9.19
N ARG A 87 -9.15 2.71 9.15
CA ARG A 87 -10.53 3.11 9.45
C ARG A 87 -10.74 3.50 10.92
N LYS A 88 -10.06 2.83 11.85
CA LYS A 88 -10.17 3.11 13.29
C LYS A 88 -9.36 4.33 13.73
N ALA A 89 -8.23 4.60 13.08
CA ALA A 89 -7.34 5.68 13.47
C ALA A 89 -7.96 7.07 13.22
N LYS A 90 -8.15 7.85 14.29
CA LYS A 90 -8.67 9.23 14.25
C LYS A 90 -7.77 10.19 13.46
N ASN A 91 -6.47 9.91 13.39
CA ASN A 91 -5.47 10.67 12.65
C ASN A 91 -5.08 10.01 11.31
N SER A 92 -5.87 9.06 10.80
CA SER A 92 -5.58 8.40 9.51
C SER A 92 -5.46 9.36 8.35
N ALA A 93 -6.26 10.44 8.31
CA ALA A 93 -6.14 11.47 7.28
C ALA A 93 -4.77 12.16 7.26
N ARG A 94 -4.11 12.33 8.43
CA ARG A 94 -2.74 12.84 8.52
C ARG A 94 -1.75 11.85 7.92
N PHE A 95 -1.91 10.56 8.22
CA PHE A 95 -1.10 9.51 7.64
C PHE A 95 -1.27 9.43 6.11
N VAL A 96 -2.51 9.40 5.60
CA VAL A 96 -2.81 9.29 4.17
C VAL A 96 -2.18 10.44 3.37
N LYS A 97 -2.29 11.69 3.84
CA LYS A 97 -1.65 12.84 3.18
C LYS A 97 -0.13 12.72 3.06
N ARG A 98 0.51 12.01 3.99
CA ARG A 98 1.96 11.75 3.94
C ARG A 98 2.26 10.56 3.03
N ALA A 99 1.44 9.52 3.10
CA ALA A 99 1.52 8.33 2.26
C ALA A 99 1.38 8.65 0.77
N GLU A 100 0.56 9.63 0.39
CA GLU A 100 0.41 10.12 -0.99
C GLU A 100 1.69 10.78 -1.55
N ARG A 101 2.67 11.10 -0.70
CA ARG A 101 3.94 11.74 -1.08
C ARG A 101 5.15 10.80 -0.99
N ALA A 102 4.96 9.61 -0.45
CA ALA A 102 5.99 8.57 -0.32
C ALA A 102 6.08 7.78 -1.64
#